data_AF-A0A0V7ZMI6-F1
#
_entry.id   AF-A0A0V7ZMI6-F1
#
_cell.length_a   1.000
_cell.length_b   1.000
_cell.length_c   1.000
_cell.angle_alpha   90.00
_cell.angle_beta   90.00
_cell.angle_gamma   90.00
#
_symmetry.space_group_name_H-M   'P 1'
#
loop_
_entity.id
_entity.type
_entity.pdbx_description
1 polymer ?
#
loop_
_entity_poly.entity_id
_entity_poly.type
_entity_poly.pdbx_seq_one_letter_code
_entity_poly.pdbx_strand_id
1 'polypeptide(L)'
;MEKKEFHKKIAATITSIKELNTLNFEEKTFPIREYKMVGVMNKILEVYLAIKVDSDLQSDPIFQDYLDESANLFYGTITADIYLYTRSIERIAGSILEPGEWEKLFWRRSAFEALKELYQGTVFEQYLVDQVEIDEDTEERMEFLSQREGPVSEDDIPKGIPSSHWWWWGEPPEESDDD
;
A
#
# COMPACT_ATOMS: atom_id res chain seq x y z
N MET A 1 -15.39 11.97 -6.18
CA MET A 1 -14.69 13.00 -5.36
C MET A 1 -14.50 14.23 -6.24
N GLU A 2 -14.52 15.45 -5.71
CA GLU A 2 -14.22 16.62 -6.55
C GLU A 2 -12.75 16.62 -6.99
N LYS A 3 -12.48 16.93 -8.27
CA LYS A 3 -11.10 16.97 -8.82
C LYS A 3 -10.14 17.83 -7.99
N LYS A 4 -10.62 18.96 -7.48
CA LYS A 4 -9.83 19.84 -6.61
C LYS A 4 -9.34 19.13 -5.34
N GLU A 5 -10.17 18.26 -4.75
CA GLU A 5 -9.80 17.52 -3.55
C GLU A 5 -8.81 16.40 -3.87
N PHE A 6 -8.99 15.74 -5.03
CA PHE A 6 -8.02 14.77 -5.54
C PHE A 6 -6.64 15.39 -5.75
N HIS A 7 -6.56 16.56 -6.39
CA HIS A 7 -5.29 17.27 -6.61
C HIS A 7 -4.60 17.65 -5.30
N LYS A 8 -5.36 18.02 -4.25
CA LYS A 8 -4.78 18.26 -2.92
C LYS A 8 -4.18 16.99 -2.31
N LYS A 9 -4.86 15.85 -2.46
CA LYS A 9 -4.34 14.56 -1.98
C LYS A 9 -3.02 14.23 -2.67
N ILE A 10 -2.96 14.33 -4.00
CA ILE A 10 -1.73 14.18 -4.79
C ILE A 10 -0.61 15.08 -4.27
N ALA A 11 -0.87 16.38 -4.12
CA ALA A 11 0.14 17.32 -3.65
C ALA A 11 0.66 16.95 -2.24
N ALA A 12 -0.24 16.56 -1.33
CA ALA A 12 0.12 16.13 0.02
C ALA A 12 0.95 14.83 0.02
N THR A 13 0.67 13.90 -0.90
CA THR A 13 1.45 12.67 -1.09
C THR A 13 2.87 13.02 -1.52
N ILE A 14 3.05 13.85 -2.55
CA ILE A 14 4.37 14.29 -3.03
C ILE A 14 5.15 15.01 -1.93
N THR A 15 4.51 15.91 -1.17
CA THR A 15 5.16 16.57 -0.03
C THR A 15 5.67 15.55 0.99
N SER A 16 4.89 14.51 1.29
CA SER A 16 5.26 13.49 2.28
C SER A 16 6.43 12.63 1.81
N ILE A 17 6.46 12.28 0.51
CA ILE A 17 7.59 11.56 -0.11
C ILE A 17 8.87 12.42 -0.04
N LYS A 18 8.77 13.70 -0.41
CA LYS A 18 9.90 14.64 -0.32
C LYS A 18 10.42 14.79 1.09
N GLU A 19 9.54 14.92 2.09
CA GLU A 19 9.92 14.97 3.50
C GLU A 19 10.69 13.71 3.93
N LEU A 20 10.19 12.52 3.58
CA LEU A 20 10.89 11.25 3.87
C LEU A 20 12.29 11.22 3.26
N ASN A 21 12.45 11.71 2.03
CA ASN A 21 13.75 11.79 1.34
C ASN A 21 14.73 12.79 1.96
N THR A 22 14.27 13.72 2.80
CA THR A 22 15.17 14.62 3.53
C THR A 22 15.78 14.00 4.79
N LEU A 23 15.27 12.85 5.24
CA LEU A 23 15.79 12.18 6.41
C LEU A 23 17.09 11.44 6.05
N ASN A 24 18.07 11.46 6.97
CA ASN A 24 19.26 10.62 6.84
C ASN A 24 18.93 9.15 7.15
N PHE A 25 19.69 8.23 6.55
CA PHE A 25 19.71 6.80 6.92
C PHE A 25 20.72 6.57 8.04
N GLU A 26 20.31 6.84 9.28
CA GLU A 26 21.07 6.50 10.49
C GLU A 26 20.19 5.59 11.35
N GLU A 27 20.76 4.64 12.09
CA GLU A 27 19.97 3.65 12.86
C GLU A 27 18.94 4.31 13.80
N LYS A 28 19.31 5.43 14.44
CA LYS A 28 18.42 6.22 15.31
C LYS A 28 17.22 6.84 14.59
N THR A 29 17.26 6.97 13.26
CA THR A 29 16.16 7.52 12.47
C THR A 29 15.22 6.45 11.95
N PHE A 30 15.55 5.16 12.04
CA PHE A 30 14.72 4.07 11.49
C PHE A 30 13.27 4.08 11.99
N PRO A 31 12.97 4.26 13.29
CA PRO A 31 11.58 4.35 13.73
C PRO A 31 10.82 5.55 13.15
N ILE A 32 11.52 6.67 12.95
CA ILE A 32 10.93 7.89 12.37
C ILE A 32 10.67 7.68 10.88
N ARG A 33 11.61 7.05 10.17
CA ARG A 33 11.48 6.71 8.75
C ARG A 33 10.34 5.73 8.52
N GLU A 34 10.28 4.66 9.31
CA GLU A 34 9.17 3.69 9.25
C GLU A 34 7.82 4.39 9.47
N TYR A 35 7.69 5.22 10.52
CA TYR A 35 6.46 5.97 10.78
C TYR A 35 6.08 6.89 9.61
N LYS A 36 7.05 7.61 9.05
CA LYS A 36 6.83 8.48 7.88
C LYS A 36 6.45 7.69 6.64
N MET A 37 7.08 6.53 6.42
CA MET A 37 6.77 5.65 5.30
C MET A 37 5.36 5.10 5.39
N VAL A 38 4.89 4.71 6.59
CA VAL A 38 3.48 4.35 6.81
C VAL A 38 2.54 5.48 6.41
N GLY A 39 2.89 6.72 6.76
CA GLY A 39 2.14 7.91 6.34
C GLY A 39 2.10 8.10 4.83
N VAL A 40 3.22 7.87 4.14
CA VAL A 40 3.31 7.91 2.66
C VAL A 40 2.44 6.82 2.04
N MET A 41 2.57 5.58 2.50
CA MET A 41 1.81 4.43 1.98
C MET A 41 0.31 4.59 2.15
N ASN A 42 -0.15 5.12 3.29
CA ASN A 42 -1.56 5.45 3.49
C ASN A 42 -2.07 6.48 2.47
N LYS A 43 -1.28 7.50 2.16
CA LYS A 43 -1.65 8.52 1.16
C LYS A 43 -1.66 7.96 -0.25
N ILE A 44 -0.75 7.05 -0.58
CA ILE A 44 -0.73 6.32 -1.86
C ILE A 44 -2.01 5.49 -1.99
N LEU A 45 -2.40 4.74 -0.95
CA LEU A 45 -3.64 4.00 -0.93
C LEU A 45 -4.86 4.90 -1.11
N GLU A 46 -4.91 6.07 -0.46
CA GLU A 46 -6.01 7.02 -0.67
C GLU A 46 -6.12 7.51 -2.12
N VAL A 47 -4.98 7.78 -2.79
CA VAL A 47 -4.95 8.15 -4.22
C VAL A 47 -5.41 6.97 -5.08
N TYR A 48 -4.94 5.76 -4.77
CA TYR A 48 -5.34 4.54 -5.46
C TYR A 48 -6.85 4.27 -5.35
N LEU A 49 -7.41 4.34 -4.14
CA LEU A 49 -8.85 4.12 -3.93
C LEU A 49 -9.68 5.17 -4.67
N ALA A 50 -9.21 6.43 -4.71
CA ALA A 50 -9.87 7.48 -5.48
C ALA A 50 -9.99 7.14 -6.97
N ILE A 51 -8.92 6.64 -7.60
CA ILE A 51 -8.95 6.28 -9.02
C ILE A 51 -9.72 4.99 -9.30
N LYS A 52 -9.86 4.09 -8.32
CA LYS A 52 -10.72 2.90 -8.44
C LYS A 52 -12.21 3.26 -8.33
N VAL A 53 -12.54 4.29 -7.56
CA VAL A 53 -13.91 4.82 -7.47
C VAL A 53 -14.29 5.65 -8.68
N ASP A 54 -13.34 6.41 -9.24
CA ASP A 54 -13.56 7.33 -10.35
C ASP A 54 -12.44 7.16 -11.38
N SER A 55 -12.70 6.31 -12.37
CA SER A 55 -11.72 5.95 -13.40
C SER A 55 -11.29 7.13 -14.27
N ASP A 56 -12.10 8.17 -14.38
CA ASP A 56 -11.74 9.36 -15.17
C ASP A 56 -10.51 10.07 -14.60
N LEU A 57 -10.25 9.91 -13.29
CA LEU A 57 -9.07 10.44 -12.62
C LEU A 57 -7.77 9.79 -13.09
N GLN A 58 -7.81 8.57 -13.64
CA GLN A 58 -6.62 7.93 -14.21
C GLN A 58 -6.09 8.72 -15.42
N SER A 59 -6.96 9.37 -16.18
CA SER A 59 -6.59 10.20 -17.32
C SER A 59 -6.25 11.65 -16.95
N ASP A 60 -6.33 12.02 -15.67
CA ASP A 60 -6.05 13.39 -15.22
C ASP A 60 -4.56 13.72 -15.40
N PRO A 61 -4.20 14.81 -16.09
CA PRO A 61 -2.79 15.18 -16.30
C PRO A 61 -2.01 15.36 -15.00
N ILE A 62 -2.64 15.86 -13.93
CA ILE A 62 -1.98 16.05 -12.63
C ILE A 62 -1.67 14.70 -11.97
N PHE A 63 -2.50 13.67 -12.22
CA PHE A 63 -2.22 12.33 -11.76
C PHE A 63 -1.09 11.67 -12.55
N GLN A 64 -1.03 11.89 -13.85
CA GLN A 64 0.08 11.42 -14.69
C GLN A 64 1.41 12.07 -14.27
N ASP A 65 1.42 13.40 -14.10
CA ASP A 65 2.59 14.14 -13.58
C ASP A 65 3.00 13.63 -12.18
N TYR A 66 2.02 13.32 -11.33
CA TYR A 66 2.25 12.72 -10.02
C TYR A 66 2.95 11.38 -10.12
N LEU A 67 2.47 10.45 -10.96
CA LEU A 67 3.06 9.12 -11.10
C LEU A 67 4.52 9.23 -11.56
N ASP A 68 4.79 10.07 -12.56
CA ASP A 68 6.14 10.29 -13.06
C ASP A 68 7.06 10.91 -11.99
N GLU A 69 6.62 11.97 -11.30
CA GLU A 69 7.42 12.63 -10.26
C GLU A 69 7.70 11.68 -9.09
N SER A 70 6.67 11.01 -8.59
CA SER A 70 6.78 10.10 -7.45
C SER A 70 7.60 8.86 -7.77
N ALA A 71 7.48 8.28 -8.98
CA ALA A 71 8.32 7.16 -9.39
C ALA A 71 9.81 7.54 -9.37
N ASN A 72 10.15 8.75 -9.84
CA ASN A 72 11.51 9.27 -9.78
C ASN A 72 11.98 9.56 -8.34
N LEU A 73 11.09 9.99 -7.45
CA LEU A 73 11.43 10.20 -6.04
C LEU A 73 11.65 8.88 -5.30
N PHE A 74 10.94 7.81 -5.67
CA PHE A 74 11.16 6.48 -5.12
C PHE A 74 12.46 5.86 -5.65
N TYR A 75 12.77 6.11 -6.92
CA TYR A 75 13.99 5.65 -7.57
C TYR A 75 15.25 6.11 -6.81
N GLY A 76 15.95 5.16 -6.18
CA GLY A 76 17.28 5.36 -5.59
C GLY A 76 17.34 5.83 -4.14
N THR A 77 16.22 6.11 -3.46
CA THR A 77 16.26 6.61 -2.07
C THR A 77 15.33 5.91 -1.07
N ILE A 78 14.28 5.22 -1.52
CA ILE A 78 13.21 4.73 -0.64
C ILE A 78 13.15 3.20 -0.54
N THR A 79 13.96 2.44 -1.28
CA THR A 79 13.95 0.95 -1.24
C THR A 79 14.07 0.39 0.18
N ALA A 80 14.97 0.95 0.99
CA ALA A 80 15.12 0.55 2.39
C ALA A 80 13.90 0.93 3.25
N ASP A 81 13.19 2.02 2.96
CA ASP A 81 11.95 2.36 3.67
C ASP A 81 10.78 1.45 3.28
N ILE A 82 10.71 1.01 2.02
CA ILE A 82 9.71 0.02 1.59
C ILE A 82 9.96 -1.30 2.30
N TYR A 83 11.22 -1.70 2.43
CA TYR A 83 11.58 -2.85 3.25
C TYR A 83 11.18 -2.66 4.73
N LEU A 84 11.45 -1.50 5.33
CA LEU A 84 10.95 -1.20 6.68
C LEU A 84 9.42 -1.29 6.76
N TYR A 85 8.73 -0.86 5.71
CA TYR A 85 7.28 -0.94 5.62
C TYR A 85 6.79 -2.38 5.51
N THR A 86 7.39 -3.26 4.71
CA THR A 86 6.98 -4.67 4.66
C THR A 86 7.28 -5.41 5.96
N ARG A 87 8.46 -5.19 6.56
CA ARG A 87 8.76 -5.70 7.92
C ARG A 87 7.75 -5.25 8.97
N SER A 88 7.15 -4.07 8.78
CA SER A 88 6.09 -3.57 9.65
C SER A 88 4.77 -4.36 9.50
N ILE A 89 4.46 -4.85 8.30
CA ILE A 89 3.30 -5.70 8.01
C ILE A 89 3.47 -7.02 8.75
N GLU A 90 4.61 -7.68 8.54
CA GLU A 90 4.96 -8.96 9.18
C GLU A 90 4.91 -8.86 10.71
N ARG A 91 5.47 -7.77 11.27
CA ARG A 91 5.42 -7.50 12.71
C ARG A 91 4.00 -7.33 13.24
N ILE A 92 3.12 -6.68 12.47
CA ILE A 92 1.71 -6.54 12.86
C ILE A 92 1.02 -7.89 12.81
N ALA A 93 1.20 -8.65 11.72
CA ALA A 93 0.64 -9.99 11.56
C ALA A 93 1.02 -10.93 12.70
N GLY A 94 2.29 -10.89 13.13
CA GLY A 94 2.80 -11.66 14.27
C GLY A 94 2.31 -11.18 15.65
N SER A 95 1.71 -9.98 15.73
CA SER A 95 1.23 -9.39 16.99
C SER A 95 -0.28 -9.37 17.16
N ILE A 96 -1.05 -9.73 16.12
CA ILE A 96 -2.52 -9.76 16.20
C ILE A 96 -2.97 -10.93 17.09
N LEU A 97 -3.63 -10.58 18.18
CA LEU A 97 -4.13 -11.52 19.18
C LEU A 97 -5.65 -11.47 19.30
N GLU A 98 -6.25 -10.28 19.08
CA GLU A 98 -7.68 -10.04 19.30
C GLU A 98 -8.46 -9.83 17.99
N PRO A 99 -9.76 -10.15 17.96
CA PRO A 99 -10.66 -9.80 16.87
C PRO A 99 -10.64 -8.29 16.56
N GLY A 100 -10.69 -7.94 15.27
CA GLY A 100 -10.71 -6.55 14.79
C GLY A 100 -9.34 -5.86 14.71
N GLU A 101 -8.26 -6.46 15.23
CA GLU A 101 -6.90 -5.89 15.07
C GLU A 101 -6.36 -6.04 13.63
N TRP A 102 -7.00 -6.88 12.82
CA TRP A 102 -6.61 -7.19 11.45
C TRP A 102 -6.84 -6.05 10.45
N GLU A 103 -7.73 -5.09 10.74
CA GLU A 103 -8.03 -3.97 9.82
C GLU A 103 -6.75 -3.19 9.46
N LYS A 104 -5.87 -2.98 10.44
CA LYS A 104 -4.59 -2.29 10.23
C LYS A 104 -3.65 -3.10 9.34
N LEU A 105 -3.67 -4.43 9.46
CA LEU A 105 -2.89 -5.32 8.62
C LEU A 105 -3.40 -5.27 7.17
N PHE A 106 -4.71 -5.42 6.98
CA PHE A 106 -5.36 -5.39 5.67
C PHE A 106 -5.18 -4.04 4.97
N TRP A 107 -5.26 -2.95 5.73
CA TRP A 107 -4.98 -1.62 5.22
C TRP A 107 -3.54 -1.49 4.75
N ARG A 108 -2.57 -1.98 5.53
CA ARG A 108 -1.16 -1.90 5.15
C ARG A 108 -0.82 -2.78 3.96
N ARG A 109 -1.38 -3.99 3.91
CA ARG A 109 -1.28 -4.91 2.77
C ARG A 109 -1.85 -4.29 1.50
N SER A 110 -3.01 -3.62 1.62
CA SER A 110 -3.65 -2.92 0.50
C SER A 110 -2.84 -1.75 0.01
N ALA A 111 -2.20 -1.00 0.90
CA ALA A 111 -1.30 0.08 0.50
C ALA A 111 -0.06 -0.45 -0.22
N PHE A 112 0.43 -1.64 0.16
CA PHE A 112 1.53 -2.31 -0.54
C PHE A 112 1.11 -2.76 -1.95
N GLU A 113 -0.04 -3.42 -2.13
CA GLU A 113 -0.53 -3.73 -3.49
C GLU A 113 -0.83 -2.47 -4.29
N ALA A 114 -1.39 -1.43 -3.68
CA ALA A 114 -1.62 -0.15 -4.36
C ALA A 114 -0.32 0.46 -4.91
N LEU A 115 0.79 0.34 -4.17
CA LEU A 115 2.11 0.73 -4.65
C LEU A 115 2.55 -0.13 -5.84
N LYS A 116 2.34 -1.44 -5.81
CA LYS A 116 2.69 -2.32 -6.94
C LYS A 116 1.88 -2.00 -8.19
N GLU A 117 0.57 -1.90 -8.06
CA GLU A 117 -0.33 -1.63 -9.18
C GLU A 117 -0.16 -0.22 -9.76
N LEU A 118 -0.03 0.83 -8.93
CA LEU A 118 0.08 2.20 -9.43
C LEU A 118 1.35 2.44 -10.24
N TYR A 119 2.44 1.77 -9.87
CA TYR A 119 3.76 2.03 -10.44
C TYR A 119 4.19 0.97 -11.46
N GLN A 120 3.29 0.05 -11.82
CA GLN A 120 3.49 -0.84 -12.95
C GLN A 120 3.75 -0.04 -14.23
N GLY A 121 4.78 -0.41 -14.99
CA GLY A 121 5.21 0.27 -16.20
C GLY A 121 6.04 1.55 -15.97
N THR A 122 6.33 1.92 -14.73
CA THR A 122 7.16 3.10 -14.41
C THR A 122 8.63 2.73 -14.19
N VAL A 123 9.52 3.72 -14.10
CA VAL A 123 10.95 3.52 -13.78
C VAL A 123 11.19 2.85 -12.42
N PHE A 124 10.17 2.86 -11.56
CA PHE A 124 10.22 2.31 -10.21
C PHE A 124 9.81 0.83 -10.15
N GLU A 125 9.12 0.29 -11.16
CA GLU A 125 8.61 -1.10 -11.19
C GLU A 125 9.70 -2.14 -10.91
N GLN A 126 10.88 -1.99 -11.50
CA GLN A 126 12.01 -2.91 -11.33
C GLN A 126 12.50 -3.07 -9.88
N TYR A 127 12.22 -2.10 -9.00
CA TYR A 127 12.57 -2.19 -7.59
C TYR A 127 11.50 -2.87 -6.74
N LEU A 128 10.26 -2.92 -7.24
CA LEU A 128 9.13 -3.54 -6.56
C LEU A 128 9.13 -5.05 -6.79
N VAL A 129 9.44 -5.50 -8.00
CA VAL A 129 9.36 -6.92 -8.39
C VAL A 129 10.49 -7.74 -7.78
N ASP A 130 11.70 -7.19 -7.66
CA ASP A 130 12.89 -8.00 -7.33
C ASP A 130 13.35 -7.89 -5.87
N GLN A 131 12.85 -6.93 -5.09
CA GLN A 131 13.47 -6.58 -3.80
C GLN A 131 12.54 -6.52 -2.60
N VAL A 132 11.23 -6.57 -2.80
CA VAL A 132 10.29 -6.41 -1.71
C VAL A 132 9.08 -7.31 -1.91
N GLU A 133 9.03 -8.37 -1.12
CA GLU A 133 7.87 -9.23 -0.98
C GLU A 133 7.49 -9.32 0.50
N ILE A 134 6.23 -9.65 0.75
CA ILE A 134 5.76 -10.04 2.08
C ILE A 134 6.06 -11.53 2.20
N ASP A 135 6.60 -11.96 3.34
CA ASP A 135 6.93 -13.36 3.53
C ASP A 135 5.69 -14.28 3.50
N GLU A 136 5.90 -15.52 3.06
CA GLU A 136 4.85 -16.54 2.93
C GLU A 136 4.13 -16.78 4.26
N ASP A 137 4.88 -16.84 5.38
CA ASP A 137 4.32 -17.00 6.73
C ASP A 137 3.29 -15.91 7.07
N THR A 138 3.53 -14.68 6.63
CA THR A 138 2.63 -13.53 6.83
C THR A 138 1.38 -13.64 5.96
N GLU A 139 1.51 -14.08 4.70
CA GLU A 139 0.36 -14.31 3.82
C GLU A 139 -0.52 -15.46 4.36
N GLU A 140 0.07 -16.59 4.75
CA GLU A 140 -0.65 -17.70 5.41
C GLU A 140 -1.36 -17.23 6.68
N ARG A 141 -0.70 -16.37 7.48
CA ARG A 141 -1.30 -15.79 8.68
C ARG A 141 -2.49 -14.90 8.33
N MET A 142 -2.41 -14.10 7.28
CA MET A 142 -3.51 -13.27 6.80
C MET A 142 -4.69 -14.11 6.32
N GLU A 143 -4.40 -15.19 5.59
CA GLU A 143 -5.41 -16.13 5.14
C GLU A 143 -6.15 -16.76 6.32
N PHE A 144 -5.40 -17.30 7.29
CA PHE A 144 -5.96 -17.85 8.53
C PHE A 144 -6.86 -16.83 9.26
N LEU A 145 -6.42 -15.57 9.35
CA LEU A 145 -7.22 -14.51 9.99
C LEU A 145 -8.50 -14.23 9.22
N SER A 146 -8.45 -14.16 7.88
CA SER A 146 -9.63 -13.94 7.05
C SER A 146 -10.66 -15.08 7.17
N GLN A 147 -10.19 -16.33 7.21
CA GLN A 147 -11.05 -17.51 7.39
C GLN A 147 -11.67 -17.57 8.79
N ARG A 148 -10.91 -17.16 9.82
CA ARG A 148 -11.35 -17.17 11.22
C ARG A 148 -12.42 -16.11 11.52
N GLU A 149 -12.20 -14.90 11.02
CA GLU A 149 -13.05 -13.74 11.31
C GLU A 149 -14.23 -13.64 10.32
N GLY A 150 -14.08 -14.24 9.13
CA GLY A 150 -15.02 -14.11 8.04
C GLY A 150 -14.80 -12.82 7.22
N PRO A 151 -15.60 -12.62 6.16
CA PRO A 151 -15.53 -11.43 5.34
C PRO A 151 -15.86 -10.17 6.14
N VAL A 152 -15.20 -9.08 5.80
CA VAL A 152 -15.51 -7.77 6.37
C VAL A 152 -16.87 -7.32 5.85
N SER A 153 -17.68 -6.68 6.70
CA SER A 153 -18.94 -6.08 6.26
C SER A 153 -18.70 -5.08 5.14
N GLU A 154 -19.51 -5.10 4.08
CA GLU A 154 -19.38 -4.16 2.96
C GLU A 154 -19.37 -2.68 3.40
N ASP A 155 -20.10 -2.34 4.45
CA ASP A 155 -20.16 -0.99 5.02
C ASP A 155 -18.83 -0.56 5.69
N ASP A 156 -18.02 -1.54 6.12
CA ASP A 156 -16.73 -1.34 6.76
C ASP A 156 -15.56 -1.46 5.77
N ILE A 157 -15.80 -2.03 4.58
CA ILE A 157 -14.78 -2.10 3.52
C ILE A 157 -14.57 -0.72 2.91
N PRO A 158 -13.31 -0.22 2.86
CA PRO A 158 -13.03 1.07 2.27
C PRO A 158 -13.48 1.14 0.81
N LYS A 159 -14.22 2.20 0.47
CA LYS A 159 -14.75 2.38 -0.88
C LYS A 159 -13.63 2.38 -1.93
N GLY A 160 -13.76 1.53 -2.95
CA GLY A 160 -12.80 1.40 -4.05
C GLY A 160 -11.75 0.31 -3.84
N ILE A 161 -11.79 -0.42 -2.72
CA ILE A 161 -10.96 -1.61 -2.55
C ILE A 161 -11.33 -2.63 -3.65
N PRO A 162 -10.36 -3.10 -4.45
CA PRO A 162 -10.62 -4.12 -5.46
C PRO A 162 -10.93 -5.48 -4.82
N SER A 163 -11.62 -6.34 -5.58
CA SER A 163 -11.84 -7.73 -5.19
C SER A 163 -10.55 -8.56 -5.11
N SER A 164 -9.48 -8.16 -5.83
CA SER A 164 -8.16 -8.79 -5.74
C SER A 164 -7.51 -8.64 -4.36
N HIS A 165 -7.96 -7.68 -3.55
CA HIS A 165 -7.56 -7.54 -2.16
C HIS A 165 -8.40 -8.46 -1.27
N TRP A 166 -8.32 -9.76 -1.57
CA TRP A 166 -9.20 -10.81 -1.05
C TRP A 166 -9.32 -10.83 0.47
N TRP A 167 -8.28 -10.37 1.19
CA TRP A 167 -8.28 -10.31 2.66
C TRP A 167 -9.45 -9.47 3.21
N TRP A 168 -10.00 -8.51 2.46
CA TRP A 168 -11.22 -7.81 2.87
C TRP A 168 -12.51 -8.60 2.61
N TRP A 169 -12.52 -9.45 1.59
CA TRP A 169 -13.72 -10.08 1.04
C TRP A 169 -13.90 -11.55 1.45
N GLY A 170 -12.88 -12.15 2.06
CA GLY A 170 -12.95 -13.51 2.63
C GLY A 170 -12.80 -14.65 1.61
N GLU A 171 -12.47 -14.35 0.36
CA GLU A 171 -12.27 -15.35 -0.70
C GLU A 171 -10.84 -15.20 -1.27
N PRO A 172 -9.82 -15.84 -0.67
CA PRO A 172 -8.53 -15.96 -1.34
C PRO A 172 -8.75 -16.59 -2.73
N PRO A 173 -7.99 -16.18 -3.76
CA PRO A 173 -8.12 -16.77 -5.08
C PRO A 173 -7.99 -18.29 -4.96
N GLU A 174 -8.92 -19.04 -5.56
CA GLU A 174 -8.74 -20.49 -5.69
C GLU A 174 -7.37 -20.71 -6.34
N GLU A 175 -6.47 -21.42 -5.65
CA GLU A 175 -5.25 -21.90 -6.29
C GLU A 175 -5.72 -22.71 -7.50
N SER A 176 -5.48 -22.17 -8.71
CA SER A 176 -5.65 -22.98 -9.90
C SER A 176 -4.59 -24.06 -9.80
N ASP A 177 -5.04 -25.28 -9.49
CA ASP A 177 -4.32 -26.52 -9.78
C ASP A 177 -4.07 -26.56 -11.29
N ASP A 178 -3.09 -25.80 -11.77
CA ASP A 178 -2.57 -25.93 -13.13
C ASP A 178 -1.75 -27.22 -13.16
N ASP A 179 -2.46 -28.31 -13.51
CA ASP A 179 -1.97 -29.64 -13.92
C ASP A 179 -0.95 -29.58 -15.08
#